data_AF-A0A5Q2RFJ1-F1
#
_entry.id   AF-A0A5Q2RFJ1-F1
#
_cell.length_a   1.000
_cell.length_b   1.000
_cell.length_c   1.000
_cell.angle_alpha   90.00
_cell.angle_beta   90.00
_cell.angle_gamma   90.00
#
_symmetry.space_group_name_H-M   'P 1'
#
loop_
_entity.id
_entity.type
_entity.pdbx_description
1 polymer ?
#
loop_
_entity_poly.entity_id
_entity_poly.type
_entity_poly.pdbx_seq_one_letter_code
_entity_poly.pdbx_strand_id
1 'polypeptide(L)'
;MSHVAASDCERIRDGRVAQPANTASSLAFVVAGVEILRRTGRHRRWWSAVAAASITAGIGSVAYHGPGGRIAKVVHDVGVDALALALPVAVAADGAPARISPRTVALGAASVAAHVLTRTGAPLCDPDARVQGHAVFHVLAASAVASAARDQLARPPA
;
A
#
# COMPACT_ATOMS: atom_id res chain seq x y z
N MET A 1 3.74 -17.60 -20.49
CA MET A 1 3.54 -16.17 -20.16
C MET A 1 4.25 -15.92 -18.84
N SER A 2 5.00 -14.83 -18.71
CA SER A 2 5.62 -14.45 -17.43
C SER A 2 4.54 -14.10 -16.40
N HIS A 3 4.83 -14.32 -15.12
CA HIS A 3 3.94 -13.93 -14.03
C HIS A 3 3.67 -12.43 -14.08
N VAL A 4 2.45 -12.01 -13.73
CA VAL A 4 2.03 -10.59 -13.83
C VAL A 4 2.85 -9.63 -12.96
N ALA A 5 3.48 -10.16 -11.91
CA ALA A 5 4.30 -9.42 -10.94
C ALA A 5 5.83 -9.53 -11.18
N ALA A 6 6.25 -9.84 -12.40
CA ALA A 6 7.67 -10.00 -12.74
C ALA A 6 8.50 -8.70 -12.63
N SER A 7 7.86 -7.54 -12.46
CA SER A 7 8.52 -6.24 -12.24
C SER A 7 9.01 -6.01 -10.82
N ASP A 8 8.63 -6.87 -9.86
CA ASP A 8 8.75 -6.57 -8.43
C ASP A 8 9.96 -7.25 -7.77
N CYS A 9 10.93 -7.64 -8.60
CA CYS A 9 12.22 -8.25 -8.28
C CYS A 9 12.19 -9.63 -7.61
N GLU A 10 11.26 -9.90 -6.69
CA GLU A 10 11.21 -11.16 -5.96
C GLU A 10 11.13 -12.37 -6.89
N ARG A 11 11.97 -13.39 -6.62
CA ARG A 11 11.95 -14.66 -7.34
C ARG A 11 10.55 -15.27 -7.33
N ILE A 12 10.02 -15.49 -8.53
CA ILE A 12 8.75 -16.18 -8.76
C ILE A 12 8.96 -17.69 -8.55
N ARG A 13 8.17 -18.28 -7.66
CA ARG A 13 8.16 -19.71 -7.33
C ARG A 13 6.90 -20.38 -7.88
N ASP A 14 6.94 -21.69 -8.02
CA ASP A 14 5.77 -22.47 -8.39
C ASP A 14 4.74 -22.51 -7.25
N GLY A 15 3.45 -22.59 -7.60
CA GLY A 15 2.34 -22.73 -6.66
C GLY A 15 1.46 -21.48 -6.54
N ARG A 16 0.60 -21.46 -5.51
CA ARG A 16 -0.40 -20.37 -5.29
C ARG A 16 0.17 -19.14 -4.59
N VAL A 17 1.41 -19.21 -4.10
CA VAL A 17 2.11 -18.10 -3.45
C VAL A 17 3.44 -17.92 -4.18
N ALA A 18 3.38 -17.27 -5.35
CA ALA A 18 4.52 -17.19 -6.25
C ALA A 18 5.62 -16.26 -5.73
N GLN A 19 5.26 -15.17 -5.04
CA GLN A 19 6.18 -14.24 -4.38
C GLN A 19 5.84 -14.15 -2.87
N PRO A 20 6.39 -15.04 -2.02
CA PRO A 20 6.02 -15.13 -0.61
C PRO A 20 6.20 -13.84 0.20
N ALA A 21 7.30 -13.11 0.03
CA ALA A 21 7.57 -11.90 0.81
C ALA A 21 6.60 -10.77 0.39
N ASN A 22 6.43 -10.56 -0.91
CA ASN A 22 5.50 -9.57 -1.44
C ASN A 22 4.05 -9.92 -1.06
N THR A 23 3.65 -11.18 -1.18
CA THR A 23 2.29 -11.65 -0.80
C THR A 23 2.00 -11.41 0.69
N ALA A 24 2.93 -11.78 1.58
CA ALA A 24 2.73 -11.62 3.02
C ALA A 24 2.72 -10.13 3.43
N SER A 25 3.62 -9.33 2.88
CA SER A 25 3.73 -7.90 3.20
C SER A 25 2.54 -7.08 2.70
N SER A 26 1.83 -7.50 1.64
CA SER A 26 0.59 -6.87 1.18
C SER A 26 -0.49 -6.78 2.25
N LEU A 27 -0.47 -7.67 3.25
CA LEU A 27 -1.38 -7.62 4.40
C LEU A 27 -1.20 -6.36 5.25
N ALA A 28 -0.06 -5.67 5.16
CA ALA A 28 0.16 -4.38 5.82
C ALA A 28 -0.88 -3.33 5.41
N PHE A 29 -1.30 -3.33 4.14
CA PHE A 29 -2.37 -2.43 3.67
C PHE A 29 -3.73 -2.79 4.26
N VAL A 30 -4.03 -4.09 4.42
CA VAL A 30 -5.27 -4.53 5.09
C VAL A 30 -5.28 -4.06 6.55
N VAL A 31 -4.16 -4.25 7.27
CA VAL A 31 -4.00 -3.79 8.65
C VAL A 31 -4.15 -2.27 8.75
N ALA A 32 -3.51 -1.51 7.85
CA ALA A 32 -3.63 -0.06 7.79
C ALA A 32 -5.09 0.37 7.55
N GLY A 33 -5.79 -0.24 6.59
CA GLY A 33 -7.18 0.08 6.32
C GLY A 33 -8.11 -0.23 7.49
N VAL A 34 -7.93 -1.36 8.18
CA VAL A 34 -8.69 -1.69 9.41
C VAL A 34 -8.44 -0.68 10.52
N GLU A 35 -7.19 -0.28 10.72
CA GLU A 35 -6.80 0.73 11.71
C GLU A 35 -7.43 2.10 11.39
N ILE A 36 -7.43 2.51 10.12
CA ILE A 36 -8.07 3.76 9.68
C ILE A 36 -9.58 3.68 9.90
N LEU A 37 -10.21 2.56 9.56
CA LEU A 37 -11.64 2.37 9.74
C LEU A 37 -12.04 2.47 11.22
N ARG A 38 -11.27 1.85 12.13
CA ARG A 38 -11.49 1.92 13.59
C ARG A 38 -11.40 3.35 14.15
N ARG A 39 -10.64 4.23 13.50
CA ARG A 39 -10.48 5.64 13.89
C ARG A 39 -11.47 6.56 13.17
N THR A 40 -12.19 6.06 12.18
CA THR A 40 -13.08 6.86 11.34
C THR A 40 -14.46 6.96 11.99
N GLY A 41 -14.86 8.18 12.36
CA GLY A 41 -16.24 8.44 12.82
C GLY A 41 -17.26 8.43 11.68
N ARG A 42 -18.55 8.29 12.02
CA ARG A 42 -19.69 8.22 11.07
C ARG A 42 -19.75 9.35 10.03
N HIS A 43 -19.18 10.53 10.33
CA HIS A 43 -19.23 11.71 9.48
C HIS A 43 -18.05 11.84 8.51
N ARG A 44 -17.05 10.94 8.59
CA ARG A 44 -15.80 11.03 7.81
C ARG A 44 -15.77 10.02 6.64
N ARG A 45 -16.80 10.06 5.79
CA ARG A 45 -16.98 9.10 4.69
C ARG A 45 -15.76 8.94 3.77
N TRP A 46 -15.01 10.02 3.55
CA TRP A 46 -13.81 9.96 2.70
C TRP A 46 -12.66 9.17 3.34
N TRP A 47 -12.56 9.18 4.67
CA TRP A 47 -11.61 8.31 5.38
C TRP A 47 -12.08 6.86 5.43
N SER A 48 -13.38 6.61 5.39
CA SER A 48 -13.92 5.26 5.14
C SER A 48 -13.54 4.78 3.74
N ALA A 49 -13.55 5.67 2.74
CA ALA A 49 -13.08 5.36 1.39
C ALA A 49 -11.58 5.05 1.34
N VAL A 50 -10.74 5.81 2.07
CA VAL A 50 -9.30 5.49 2.23
C VAL A 50 -9.11 4.10 2.85
N ALA A 51 -9.86 3.79 3.92
CA ALA A 51 -9.79 2.48 4.56
C ALA A 51 -10.18 1.35 3.60
N ALA A 52 -11.29 1.49 2.88
CA ALA A 52 -11.77 0.51 1.91
C ALA A 52 -10.80 0.32 0.74
N ALA A 53 -10.26 1.42 0.20
CA ALA A 53 -9.26 1.38 -0.86
C ALA A 53 -7.97 0.70 -0.39
N SER A 54 -7.51 0.98 0.84
CA SER A 54 -6.33 0.34 1.42
C SER A 54 -6.53 -1.17 1.61
N ILE A 55 -7.69 -1.61 2.11
CA ILE A 55 -8.03 -3.04 2.22
C ILE A 55 -8.08 -3.70 0.83
N THR A 56 -8.70 -3.03 -0.14
CA THR A 56 -8.82 -3.53 -1.51
C THR A 56 -7.46 -3.66 -2.17
N ALA A 57 -6.59 -2.66 -2.04
CA ALA A 57 -5.21 -2.71 -2.52
C ALA A 57 -4.44 -3.88 -1.89
N GLY A 58 -4.58 -4.10 -0.57
CA GLY A 58 -3.95 -5.21 0.13
C GLY A 58 -4.43 -6.58 -0.38
N ILE A 59 -5.74 -6.79 -0.49
CA ILE A 59 -6.32 -8.06 -0.99
C ILE A 59 -5.95 -8.29 -2.46
N GLY A 60 -6.05 -7.25 -3.29
CA GLY A 60 -5.64 -7.30 -4.69
C GLY A 60 -4.17 -7.64 -4.85
N SER A 61 -3.31 -7.05 -4.01
CA SER A 61 -1.86 -7.29 -4.00
C SER A 61 -1.52 -8.72 -3.54
N VAL A 62 -2.22 -9.27 -2.54
CA VAL A 62 -2.09 -10.69 -2.17
C VAL A 62 -2.39 -11.60 -3.37
N ALA A 63 -3.46 -11.33 -4.12
CA ALA A 63 -3.82 -12.11 -5.30
C ALA A 63 -2.82 -11.91 -6.45
N TYR A 64 -2.31 -10.70 -6.63
CA TYR A 64 -1.37 -10.32 -7.69
C TYR A 64 0.01 -10.96 -7.52
N HIS A 65 0.55 -10.97 -6.30
CA HIS A 65 1.83 -11.62 -5.96
C HIS A 65 1.72 -13.12 -5.69
N GLY A 66 0.54 -13.59 -5.29
CA GLY A 66 0.27 -14.99 -4.98
C GLY A 66 0.03 -15.83 -6.24
N PRO A 67 -1.23 -16.10 -6.63
CA PRO A 67 -1.56 -16.88 -7.82
C PRO A 67 -1.37 -16.10 -9.13
N GLY A 68 -1.38 -14.77 -9.07
CA GLY A 68 -1.29 -13.90 -10.24
C GLY A 68 -2.52 -13.97 -11.16
N GLY A 69 -2.34 -13.56 -12.41
CA GLY A 69 -3.37 -13.56 -13.45
C GLY A 69 -3.98 -12.18 -13.74
N ARG A 70 -4.71 -12.08 -14.84
CA ARG A 70 -5.23 -10.78 -15.36
C ARG A 70 -6.20 -10.11 -14.41
N ILE A 71 -7.14 -10.88 -13.83
CA ILE A 71 -8.12 -10.33 -12.88
C ILE A 71 -7.42 -9.83 -11.62
N ALA A 72 -6.47 -10.60 -11.08
CA ALA A 72 -5.69 -10.19 -9.91
C ALA A 72 -4.92 -8.89 -10.17
N LYS A 73 -4.31 -8.76 -11.35
CA LYS A 73 -3.66 -7.52 -11.77
C LYS A 73 -4.62 -6.33 -11.85
N VAL A 74 -5.81 -6.50 -12.45
CA VAL A 74 -6.80 -5.42 -12.52
C VAL A 74 -7.25 -4.99 -11.12
N VAL A 75 -7.56 -5.95 -10.23
CA VAL A 75 -7.98 -5.65 -8.86
C VAL A 75 -6.87 -4.96 -8.07
N HIS A 76 -5.62 -5.40 -8.24
CA HIS A 76 -4.43 -4.74 -7.68
C HIS A 76 -4.32 -3.29 -8.15
N ASP A 77 -4.28 -3.06 -9.46
CA ASP A 77 -4.05 -1.74 -10.04
C ASP A 77 -5.17 -0.76 -9.65
N VAL A 78 -6.44 -1.19 -9.76
CA VAL A 78 -7.61 -0.40 -9.35
C VAL A 78 -7.59 -0.10 -7.85
N GLY A 79 -7.19 -1.06 -7.01
CA GLY A 79 -7.07 -0.85 -5.57
C GLY A 79 -6.00 0.19 -5.21
N VAL A 80 -4.84 0.13 -5.87
CA VAL A 80 -3.75 1.09 -5.69
C VAL A 80 -4.17 2.48 -6.17
N ASP A 81 -4.79 2.59 -7.35
CA ASP A 81 -5.27 3.86 -7.88
C ASP A 81 -6.36 4.48 -7.00
N ALA A 82 -7.30 3.66 -6.52
CA ALA A 82 -8.33 4.09 -5.58
C ALA A 82 -7.71 4.62 -4.28
N LEU A 83 -6.66 3.98 -3.76
CA LEU A 83 -5.98 4.44 -2.55
C LEU A 83 -5.23 5.76 -2.79
N ALA A 84 -4.49 5.83 -3.89
CA ALA A 84 -3.74 7.01 -4.30
C ALA A 84 -4.64 8.24 -4.49
N LEU A 85 -5.87 8.03 -4.98
CA LEU A 85 -6.87 9.09 -5.13
C LEU A 85 -7.62 9.40 -3.84
N ALA A 86 -8.06 8.38 -3.09
CA ALA A 86 -8.90 8.57 -1.91
C ALA A 86 -8.17 9.37 -0.81
N LEU A 87 -6.86 9.18 -0.65
CA LEU A 87 -6.09 9.85 0.40
C LEU A 87 -6.06 11.38 0.25
N PRO A 88 -5.62 11.97 -0.89
CA PRO A 88 -5.67 13.42 -1.07
C PRO A 88 -7.09 13.96 -1.07
N VAL A 89 -8.08 13.21 -1.59
CA VAL A 89 -9.50 13.61 -1.52
C VAL A 89 -9.98 13.71 -0.07
N ALA A 90 -9.64 12.75 0.78
CA ALA A 90 -10.00 12.76 2.19
C ALA A 90 -9.32 13.92 2.94
N VAL A 91 -8.04 14.20 2.64
CA VAL A 91 -7.31 15.35 3.21
C VAL A 91 -7.95 16.67 2.77
N ALA A 92 -8.31 16.82 1.50
CA ALA A 92 -8.95 18.03 0.99
C ALA A 92 -10.37 18.22 1.55
N ALA A 93 -11.13 17.13 1.65
CA ALA A 93 -12.51 17.15 2.15
C ALA A 93 -12.62 17.41 3.66
N ASP A 94 -11.54 17.26 4.42
CA ASP A 94 -11.49 17.67 5.83
C ASP A 94 -11.58 19.20 6.01
N GLY A 95 -11.45 20.00 4.94
CA GLY A 95 -11.69 21.44 4.95
C GLY A 95 -10.68 22.24 5.79
N ALA A 96 -9.60 21.60 6.22
CA ALA A 96 -8.59 22.18 7.10
C ALA A 96 -7.19 21.95 6.52
N PRO A 97 -6.18 22.78 6.86
CA PRO A 97 -4.82 22.63 6.31
C PRO A 97 -4.27 21.22 6.56
N ALA A 98 -3.64 20.61 5.56
CA ALA A 98 -3.06 19.28 5.72
C ALA A 98 -2.01 19.26 6.83
N ARG A 99 -2.17 18.37 7.82
CA ARG A 99 -1.11 18.07 8.81
C ARG A 99 -0.31 16.88 8.31
N ILE A 100 0.93 17.12 7.89
CA ILE A 100 1.84 16.06 7.47
C ILE A 100 3.01 16.06 8.44
N SER A 101 3.08 15.08 9.33
CA SER A 101 4.20 14.96 10.25
C SER A 101 5.50 14.61 9.51
N PRO A 102 6.68 14.96 10.04
CA PRO A 102 7.97 14.51 9.49
C PRO A 102 8.05 12.99 9.36
N ARG A 103 7.39 12.25 10.26
CA ARG A 103 7.25 10.79 10.18
C ARG A 103 6.52 10.35 8.92
N THR A 104 5.39 10.98 8.60
CA THR A 104 4.62 10.69 7.38
C THR A 104 5.46 10.96 6.13
N VAL A 105 6.21 12.08 6.10
CA VAL A 105 7.13 12.40 4.99
C VAL A 105 8.24 11.35 4.87
N ALA A 106 8.90 11.00 5.98
CA ALA A 106 10.00 10.05 5.99
C ALA A 106 9.55 8.65 5.52
N LEU A 107 8.40 8.17 6.01
CA LEU A 107 7.82 6.88 5.58
C LEU A 107 7.48 6.89 4.08
N GLY A 108 6.85 7.96 3.60
CA GLY A 108 6.51 8.11 2.18
C GLY A 108 7.75 8.17 1.29
N ALA A 109 8.75 8.96 1.66
CA ALA A 109 10.01 9.07 0.92
C ALA A 109 10.78 7.73 0.89
N ALA A 110 10.89 7.06 2.04
CA ALA A 110 11.53 5.75 2.14
C ALA A 110 10.78 4.69 1.34
N SER A 111 9.45 4.73 1.34
CA SER A 111 8.59 3.87 0.52
C SER A 111 8.91 4.03 -0.97
N VAL A 112 8.91 5.28 -1.47
CA VAL A 112 9.24 5.57 -2.88
C VAL A 112 10.65 5.10 -3.23
N ALA A 113 11.63 5.38 -2.36
CA ALA A 113 13.01 4.94 -2.56
C ALA A 113 13.12 3.42 -2.64
N ALA A 114 12.49 2.68 -1.72
CA ALA A 114 12.45 1.22 -1.75
C ALA A 114 11.87 0.71 -3.08
N HIS A 115 10.71 1.23 -3.50
CA HIS A 115 10.07 0.81 -4.75
C HIS A 115 10.94 1.05 -5.99
N VAL A 116 11.51 2.25 -6.11
CA VAL A 116 12.27 2.66 -7.31
C VAL A 116 13.61 1.94 -7.39
N LEU A 117 14.31 1.76 -6.27
CA LEU A 117 15.66 1.23 -6.26
C LEU A 117 15.71 -0.31 -6.30
N THR A 118 14.64 -1.01 -5.93
CA THR A 118 14.63 -2.47 -5.80
C THR A 118 13.74 -3.19 -6.80
N ARG A 119 13.06 -2.49 -7.72
CA ARG A 119 12.28 -3.13 -8.80
C ARG A 119 13.17 -3.90 -9.77
N THR A 120 12.61 -4.83 -10.54
CA THR A 120 13.36 -5.60 -11.56
C THR A 120 14.12 -4.67 -12.51
N GLY A 121 15.44 -4.88 -12.62
CA GLY A 121 16.35 -4.06 -13.43
C GLY A 121 16.93 -2.82 -12.72
N ALA A 122 16.51 -2.54 -11.49
CA ALA A 122 17.06 -1.46 -10.66
C ALA A 122 18.32 -1.92 -9.89
N PRO A 123 19.18 -0.98 -9.44
CA PRO A 123 20.52 -1.30 -8.93
C PRO A 123 20.54 -2.09 -7.62
N LEU A 124 19.45 -2.07 -6.83
CA LEU A 124 19.35 -2.83 -5.58
C LEU A 124 18.43 -4.04 -5.70
N CYS A 125 18.05 -4.45 -6.92
CA CYS A 125 17.27 -5.66 -7.11
C CYS A 125 18.13 -6.91 -6.90
N ASP A 126 17.78 -7.68 -5.88
CA ASP A 126 18.25 -9.05 -5.65
C ASP A 126 17.01 -9.96 -5.48
N PRO A 127 16.75 -10.89 -6.42
CA PRO A 127 15.58 -11.76 -6.36
C PRO A 127 15.60 -12.76 -5.20
N ASP A 128 16.77 -12.99 -4.59
CA ASP A 128 17.01 -13.96 -3.51
C ASP A 128 17.27 -13.31 -2.15
N ALA A 129 17.14 -11.98 -2.07
CA ALA A 129 17.33 -11.23 -0.84
C ALA A 129 16.42 -11.77 0.28
N ARG A 130 16.99 -11.97 1.48
CA ARG A 130 16.22 -12.36 2.67
C ARG A 130 15.17 -11.32 3.06
N VAL A 131 15.46 -10.05 2.78
CA VAL A 131 14.55 -8.91 2.97
C VAL A 131 14.26 -8.33 1.60
N GLN A 132 13.09 -8.64 1.05
CA GLN A 132 12.69 -8.15 -0.26
C GLN A 132 12.36 -6.66 -0.19
N GLY A 133 13.01 -5.85 -1.02
CA GLY A 133 12.79 -4.42 -1.13
C GLY A 133 11.36 -4.02 -1.52
N HIS A 134 10.71 -4.78 -2.40
CA HIS A 134 9.30 -4.53 -2.72
C HIS A 134 8.36 -4.83 -1.52
N ALA A 135 8.68 -5.84 -0.72
CA ALA A 135 7.98 -6.11 0.53
C ALA A 135 8.20 -4.99 1.57
N VAL A 136 9.40 -4.41 1.62
CA VAL A 136 9.69 -3.22 2.44
C VAL A 136 8.86 -2.03 1.97
N PHE A 137 8.72 -1.83 0.65
CA PHE A 137 7.84 -0.81 0.07
C PHE A 137 6.39 -0.96 0.59
N HIS A 138 5.80 -2.16 0.57
CA HIS A 138 4.44 -2.38 1.07
C HIS A 138 4.27 -1.89 2.52
N VAL A 139 5.20 -2.29 3.40
CA VAL A 139 5.13 -1.94 4.83
C VAL A 139 5.30 -0.45 5.04
N LEU A 140 6.24 0.19 4.33
CA LEU A 140 6.49 1.63 4.44
C LEU A 140 5.30 2.44 3.88
N ALA A 141 4.76 2.06 2.72
CA ALA A 141 3.59 2.69 2.10
C ALA A 141 2.37 2.60 3.02
N ALA A 142 2.03 1.39 3.50
CA ALA A 142 0.91 1.19 4.41
C ALA A 142 1.08 1.99 5.72
N SER A 143 2.31 2.04 6.25
CA SER A 143 2.63 2.84 7.43
C SER A 143 2.50 4.33 7.18
N ALA A 144 2.89 4.83 6.00
CA ALA A 144 2.72 6.22 5.61
C ALA A 144 1.24 6.60 5.54
N VAL A 145 0.40 5.76 4.92
CA VAL A 145 -1.06 5.96 4.86
C VAL A 145 -1.67 5.99 6.26
N ALA A 146 -1.32 5.02 7.12
CA ALA A 146 -1.81 4.99 8.50
C ALA A 146 -1.33 6.21 9.32
N SER A 147 -0.09 6.67 9.11
CA SER A 147 0.46 7.87 9.75
C SER A 147 -0.27 9.13 9.30
N ALA A 148 -0.49 9.30 7.99
CA ALA A 148 -1.27 10.41 7.44
C ALA A 148 -2.70 10.44 8.01
N ALA A 149 -3.35 9.28 8.10
CA ALA A 149 -4.67 9.18 8.71
C ALA A 149 -4.67 9.58 10.18
N ARG A 150 -3.67 9.16 10.96
CA ARG A 150 -3.52 9.58 12.37
C ARG A 150 -3.33 11.09 12.50
N ASP A 151 -2.50 11.68 11.64
CA ASP A 151 -2.22 13.13 11.65
C ASP A 151 -3.48 13.96 11.38
N GLN A 152 -4.39 13.48 10.51
CA GLN A 152 -5.66 14.16 10.22
C GLN A 152 -6.78 13.84 11.21
N LEU A 153 -6.99 12.56 11.54
CA LEU A 153 -8.10 12.07 12.38
C LEU A 153 -7.96 12.46 13.85
N ALA A 154 -6.79 12.92 14.29
CA ALA A 154 -6.61 13.45 15.65
C ALA A 154 -7.35 14.78 15.90
N ARG A 155 -7.90 15.44 14.86
CA ARG A 155 -8.69 16.66 15.02
C ARG A 155 -10.15 16.35 15.39
N PRO A 156 -10.78 17.19 16.25
CA PRO A 156 -12.22 17.18 16.36
C PRO A 156 -12.86 17.51 15.01
N PRO A 157 -14.07 16.98 14.71
CA PRO A 157 -14.83 17.42 13.55
C PRO A 157 -15.06 18.94 13.63
N ALA A 158 -14.96 19.62 12.48
CA ALA A 158 -15.30 21.03 12.33
C ALA A 158 -16.80 21.26 12.53
#